data_AF-A0AAW8WHA7-F1
#
_entry.id   AF-A0AAW8WHA7-F1
#
_cell.length_a   1.000
_cell.length_b   1.000
_cell.length_c   1.000
_cell.angle_alpha   90.00
_cell.angle_beta   90.00
_cell.angle_gamma   90.00
#
_symmetry.space_group_name_H-M   'P 1'
#
loop_
_entity.id
_entity.type
_entity.pdbx_description
1 polymer ?
#
loop_
_entity_poly.entity_id
_entity_poly.type
_entity_poly.pdbx_seq_one_letter_code
_entity_poly.pdbx_strand_id
1 'polypeptide(L)'
;MKTVQELADQLGVTRQRVQQVIQALPKEKQAKKEKGRLQITEQVEADIKAFMRKGETAKANKQASKSNLLVNLLKENNANLKDENEFLKEQIKDLQLKLSQEQKLVSQQHKLIDQEQQLHLADQERIKEIEQPEKQNKSTSKETEEETTNNQPEEQPKKGFFKRLFGNK
;
A
#
# COMPACT_ATOMS: atom_id res chain seq x y z
N MET A 1 29.47 -67.21 -7.74
CA MET A 1 28.08 -67.00 -7.26
C MET A 1 28.15 -66.29 -5.93
N LYS A 2 27.39 -65.21 -5.75
CA LYS A 2 27.39 -64.44 -4.50
C LYS A 2 26.09 -64.65 -3.74
N THR A 3 26.14 -64.48 -2.43
CA THR A 3 24.93 -64.43 -1.60
C THR A 3 24.30 -63.03 -1.60
N VAL A 4 23.03 -62.93 -1.23
CA VAL A 4 22.33 -61.63 -1.07
C VAL A 4 23.06 -60.74 -0.06
N GLN A 5 23.68 -61.33 0.96
CA GLN A 5 24.44 -60.60 1.98
C GLN A 5 25.74 -60.02 1.39
N GLU A 6 26.53 -60.83 0.69
CA GLU A 6 27.76 -60.35 0.04
C GLU A 6 27.49 -59.25 -1.00
N LEU A 7 26.39 -59.35 -1.75
CA LEU A 7 26.01 -58.30 -2.69
C LEU A 7 25.59 -57.01 -1.95
N ALA A 8 24.88 -57.14 -0.83
CA ALA A 8 24.46 -56.01 -0.01
C ALA A 8 25.66 -55.26 0.57
N ASP A 9 26.64 -55.99 1.11
CA ASP A 9 27.87 -55.45 1.68
C ASP A 9 28.72 -54.75 0.59
N GLN A 10 28.83 -55.34 -0.61
CA GLN A 10 29.53 -54.73 -1.75
C GLN A 10 28.86 -53.46 -2.28
N LEU A 11 27.53 -53.40 -2.24
CA LEU A 11 26.76 -52.26 -2.71
C LEU A 11 26.54 -51.20 -1.61
N GLY A 12 26.96 -51.46 -0.37
CA GLY A 12 26.75 -50.57 0.77
C GLY A 12 25.26 -50.36 1.12
N VAL A 13 24.40 -51.33 0.80
CA VAL A 13 22.94 -51.25 1.02
C VAL A 13 22.47 -52.35 1.96
N THR A 14 21.28 -52.22 2.53
CA THR A 14 20.73 -53.26 3.39
C THR A 14 20.35 -54.51 2.58
N ARG A 15 20.49 -55.69 3.19
CA ARG A 15 20.05 -56.96 2.61
C ARG A 15 18.59 -56.93 2.15
N GLN A 16 17.72 -56.29 2.94
CA GLN A 16 16.31 -56.12 2.60
C GLN A 16 16.13 -55.33 1.31
N ARG A 17 16.95 -54.29 1.07
CA ARG A 17 16.89 -53.48 -0.14
C ARG A 17 17.27 -54.29 -1.38
N VAL A 18 18.29 -55.14 -1.29
CA VAL A 18 18.66 -56.05 -2.38
C VAL A 18 17.52 -57.03 -2.67
N GLN A 19 16.88 -57.59 -1.63
CA GLN A 19 15.77 -58.53 -1.78
C GLN A 19 14.52 -57.88 -2.41
N GLN A 20 14.20 -56.64 -2.05
CA GLN A 20 13.14 -55.86 -2.69
C GLN A 20 13.43 -55.62 -4.17
N VAL A 21 14.68 -55.29 -4.53
CA VAL A 21 15.06 -55.10 -5.94
C VAL A 21 14.95 -56.40 -6.71
N ILE A 22 15.39 -57.53 -6.14
CA ILE A 22 15.23 -58.86 -6.76
C ILE A 22 13.75 -59.18 -7.03
N GLN A 23 12.84 -58.86 -6.10
CA GLN A 23 11.40 -59.07 -6.28
C GLN A 23 10.80 -58.14 -7.34
N ALA A 24 11.35 -56.93 -7.50
CA ALA A 24 10.91 -55.95 -8.49
C ALA A 24 11.44 -56.21 -9.90
N LEU A 25 12.45 -57.09 -10.06
CA LEU A 25 12.92 -57.53 -11.37
C LEU A 25 11.89 -58.46 -12.05
N PRO A 26 11.78 -58.43 -13.38
CA PRO A 26 10.89 -59.33 -14.12
C PRO A 26 11.27 -60.78 -13.87
N LYS A 27 10.27 -61.69 -13.85
CA LYS A 27 10.43 -63.10 -13.46
C LYS A 27 11.54 -63.84 -14.19
N GLU A 28 11.83 -63.46 -15.44
CA GLU A 28 12.89 -64.01 -16.29
C GLU A 28 14.31 -63.69 -15.79
N LYS A 29 14.47 -62.59 -15.03
CA LYS A 29 15.75 -62.07 -14.52
C LYS A 29 15.90 -62.24 -13.01
N GLN A 30 15.02 -62.99 -12.38
CA GLN A 30 15.07 -63.23 -10.94
C GLN A 30 16.12 -64.29 -10.59
N ALA A 31 16.79 -64.12 -9.45
CA ALA A 31 17.67 -65.12 -8.88
C ALA A 31 16.90 -66.42 -8.60
N LYS A 32 17.45 -67.56 -9.04
CA LYS A 32 16.90 -68.87 -8.74
C LYS A 32 17.29 -69.30 -7.33
N LYS A 33 16.39 -70.03 -6.66
CA LYS A 33 16.69 -70.68 -5.39
C LYS A 33 17.34 -72.03 -5.68
N GLU A 34 18.56 -72.22 -5.17
CA GLU A 34 19.22 -73.52 -5.19
C GLU A 34 19.49 -73.93 -3.73
N LYS A 35 19.10 -75.16 -3.35
CA LYS A 35 19.26 -75.70 -1.99
C LYS A 35 18.74 -74.76 -0.88
N GLY A 36 17.59 -74.13 -1.11
CA GLY A 36 16.93 -73.24 -0.14
C GLY A 36 17.55 -71.83 -0.03
N ARG A 37 18.63 -71.51 -0.75
CA ARG A 37 19.26 -70.17 -0.76
C ARG A 37 19.13 -69.51 -2.12
N LEU A 38 18.89 -68.19 -2.11
CA LEU A 38 18.90 -67.35 -3.32
C LEU A 38 20.34 -67.21 -3.80
N GLN A 39 20.64 -67.72 -4.99
CA GLN A 39 21.96 -67.56 -5.59
C GLN A 39 21.94 -66.40 -6.58
N ILE A 40 22.85 -65.45 -6.39
CA ILE A 40 23.02 -64.33 -7.30
C ILE A 40 24.09 -64.72 -8.32
N THR A 41 23.65 -64.91 -9.55
CA THR A 41 24.52 -65.03 -10.73
C THR A 41 25.01 -63.64 -11.14
N GLU A 42 26.12 -63.59 -11.88
CA GLU A 42 26.71 -62.34 -12.35
C GLU A 42 25.73 -61.50 -13.19
N GLN A 43 24.89 -62.16 -13.99
CA GLN A 43 23.83 -61.49 -14.77
C GLN A 43 22.79 -60.82 -13.88
N VAL A 44 22.32 -61.51 -12.83
CA VAL A 44 21.35 -60.96 -11.89
C VAL A 44 21.97 -59.82 -11.07
N GLU A 45 23.24 -59.92 -10.71
CA GLU A 45 23.99 -58.83 -10.09
C GLU A 45 24.03 -57.58 -10.98
N ALA A 46 24.31 -57.75 -12.28
CA ALA A 46 24.31 -56.65 -13.25
C ALA A 46 22.91 -56.01 -13.40
N ASP A 47 21.86 -56.81 -13.46
CA ASP A 47 20.47 -56.33 -13.53
C ASP A 47 20.06 -55.58 -12.24
N ILE A 48 20.44 -56.06 -11.06
CA ILE A 48 20.21 -55.37 -9.77
C ILE A 48 20.91 -54.01 -9.76
N LYS A 49 22.19 -53.96 -10.13
CA LYS A 49 22.99 -52.72 -10.22
C LYS A 49 22.36 -51.72 -11.19
N ALA A 50 21.93 -52.19 -12.37
CA ALA A 50 21.27 -51.35 -13.35
C ALA A 50 19.93 -50.79 -12.85
N PHE A 51 19.13 -51.58 -12.15
CA PHE A 51 17.85 -51.15 -11.58
C PHE A 51 18.04 -50.09 -10.49
N MET A 52 19.03 -50.27 -9.61
CA MET A 52 19.34 -49.30 -8.55
C MET A 52 19.78 -47.95 -9.13
N ARG A 53 20.69 -47.96 -10.13
CA ARG A 53 21.16 -46.76 -10.82
C ARG A 53 20.02 -46.00 -11.51
N LYS A 54 19.10 -46.70 -12.19
CA LYS A 54 17.92 -46.08 -12.83
C LYS A 54 16.99 -45.39 -11.82
N GLY A 55 16.84 -45.97 -10.62
CA GLY A 55 16.04 -45.37 -9.56
C GLY A 55 16.65 -44.08 -9.01
N GLU A 56 17.97 -44.00 -8.89
CA GLU A 56 18.70 -42.82 -8.43
C GLU A 56 18.65 -41.68 -9.45
N THR A 57 18.88 -41.97 -10.73
CA THR A 57 18.80 -40.96 -11.80
C THR A 57 17.39 -40.42 -11.98
N ALA A 58 16.36 -41.27 -11.87
CA ALA A 58 14.97 -40.83 -11.92
C ALA A 58 14.58 -39.94 -10.73
N LYS A 59 15.10 -40.23 -9.52
CA LYS A 59 14.90 -39.38 -8.34
C LYS A 59 15.61 -38.04 -8.49
N ALA A 60 16.86 -38.04 -8.93
CA ALA A 60 17.63 -36.82 -9.18
C ALA A 60 16.95 -35.92 -10.21
N ASN A 61 16.46 -36.48 -11.32
CA ASN A 61 15.76 -35.72 -12.36
C ASN A 61 14.43 -35.12 -11.87
N LYS A 62 13.65 -35.87 -11.08
CA LYS A 62 12.42 -35.35 -10.45
C LYS A 62 12.71 -34.21 -9.47
N GLN A 63 13.80 -34.31 -8.71
CA GLN A 63 14.21 -33.27 -7.76
C GLN A 63 14.70 -32.01 -8.49
N ALA A 64 15.49 -32.15 -9.56
CA ALA A 64 15.91 -31.05 -10.41
C ALA A 64 14.71 -30.34 -11.07
N SER A 65 13.73 -31.10 -11.59
CA SER A 65 12.50 -30.54 -12.19
C SER A 65 11.67 -29.74 -11.16
N LYS A 66 11.49 -30.26 -9.94
CA LYS A 66 10.80 -29.52 -8.86
C LYS A 66 11.55 -28.25 -8.46
N SER A 67 12.88 -28.31 -8.38
CA SER A 67 13.71 -27.15 -8.08
C SER A 67 13.59 -26.07 -9.16
N ASN A 68 13.61 -26.46 -10.43
CA ASN A 68 13.45 -25.52 -11.55
C ASN A 68 12.07 -24.87 -11.56
N LEU A 69 11.00 -25.62 -11.27
CA LEU A 69 9.66 -25.08 -11.15
C LEU A 69 9.57 -24.05 -10.01
N LEU A 70 10.16 -24.34 -8.86
CA LEU A 70 10.20 -23.42 -7.71
C LEU A 70 10.99 -22.14 -8.06
N VAL A 71 12.13 -22.27 -8.74
CA VAL A 71 12.94 -21.12 -9.17
C VAL A 71 12.16 -20.24 -10.14
N ASN A 72 11.42 -20.82 -11.08
CA ASN A 72 10.61 -20.04 -12.02
C ASN A 72 9.46 -19.31 -11.31
N LEU A 73 8.75 -20.00 -10.40
CA LEU A 73 7.70 -19.37 -9.61
C LEU A 73 8.23 -18.22 -8.74
N LEU A 74 9.42 -18.39 -8.14
CA LEU A 74 10.08 -17.33 -7.38
C LEU A 74 10.48 -16.15 -8.26
N LYS A 75 10.91 -16.39 -9.50
CA LYS A 75 11.25 -15.30 -10.45
C LYS A 75 10.02 -14.52 -10.87
N GLU A 76 8.92 -15.20 -11.20
CA GLU A 76 7.65 -14.57 -11.55
C GLU A 76 7.10 -13.75 -10.37
N ASN A 77 7.12 -14.32 -9.16
CA ASN A 77 6.68 -13.60 -7.97
C ASN A 77 7.54 -12.36 -7.70
N ASN A 78 8.87 -12.47 -7.83
CA ASN A 78 9.76 -11.31 -7.69
C ASN A 78 9.54 -10.24 -8.78
N ALA A 79 9.20 -10.63 -10.01
CA ALA A 79 8.85 -9.68 -11.07
C ALA A 79 7.55 -8.94 -10.70
N ASN A 80 6.49 -9.67 -10.34
CA ASN A 80 5.22 -9.08 -9.92
C ASN A 80 5.38 -8.15 -8.71
N LEU A 81 6.16 -8.56 -7.71
CA LEU A 81 6.45 -7.73 -6.54
C LEU A 81 7.21 -6.45 -6.90
N LYS A 82 8.10 -6.49 -7.91
CA LYS A 82 8.79 -5.28 -8.38
C LYS A 82 7.83 -4.33 -9.07
N ASP A 83 6.97 -4.84 -9.94
CA ASP A 83 5.98 -4.04 -10.66
C ASP A 83 4.98 -3.40 -9.67
N GLU A 84 4.50 -4.16 -8.69
CA GLU A 84 3.62 -3.64 -7.63
C GLU A 84 4.33 -2.56 -6.78
N ASN A 85 5.60 -2.77 -6.42
CA ASN A 85 6.38 -1.77 -5.69
C ASN A 85 6.60 -0.49 -6.51
N GLU A 86 6.82 -0.61 -7.83
CA GLU A 86 6.96 0.54 -8.71
C GLU A 86 5.65 1.33 -8.81
N PHE A 87 4.54 0.63 -9.03
CA PHE A 87 3.21 1.23 -9.04
C PHE A 87 2.86 1.94 -7.72
N LEU A 88 3.13 1.32 -6.58
CA LEU A 88 2.92 1.94 -5.27
C LEU A 88 3.81 3.18 -5.08
N LYS A 89 5.06 3.16 -5.54
CA LYS A 89 5.94 4.34 -5.50
C LYS A 89 5.40 5.50 -6.34
N GLU A 90 4.84 5.22 -7.51
CA GLU A 90 4.20 6.24 -8.34
C GLU A 90 2.99 6.85 -7.64
N GLN A 91 2.10 6.01 -7.07
CA GLN A 91 0.97 6.51 -6.29
C GLN A 91 1.40 7.38 -5.11
N ILE A 92 2.45 6.99 -4.40
CA ILE A 92 2.99 7.78 -3.28
C ILE A 92 3.47 9.15 -3.79
N LYS A 93 4.17 9.21 -4.93
CA LYS A 93 4.61 10.48 -5.52
C LYS A 93 3.42 11.38 -5.89
N ASP A 94 2.38 10.81 -6.50
CA ASP A 94 1.18 11.55 -6.87
C ASP A 94 0.45 12.10 -5.64
N LEU A 95 0.31 11.29 -4.59
CA LEU A 95 -0.29 11.71 -3.32
C LEU A 95 0.54 12.81 -2.64
N GLN A 96 1.86 12.71 -2.66
CA GLN A 96 2.75 13.75 -2.14
C GLN A 96 2.63 15.06 -2.91
N LEU A 97 2.48 14.99 -4.24
CA LEU A 97 2.27 16.17 -5.07
C LEU A 97 0.93 16.85 -4.73
N LYS A 98 -0.16 16.08 -4.62
CA LYS A 98 -1.47 16.60 -4.21
C LYS A 98 -1.43 17.24 -2.83
N LEU A 99 -0.80 16.57 -1.87
CA LEU A 99 -0.64 17.09 -0.51
C LEU A 99 0.13 18.43 -0.49
N SER A 100 1.19 18.54 -1.29
CA SER A 100 1.96 19.78 -1.45
C SER A 100 1.11 20.92 -2.05
N GLN A 101 0.27 20.61 -3.03
CA GLN A 101 -0.66 21.60 -3.61
C GLN A 101 -1.71 22.06 -2.60
N GLU A 102 -2.30 21.13 -1.84
CA GLU A 102 -3.28 21.46 -0.80
C GLU A 102 -2.65 22.30 0.31
N GLN A 103 -1.44 21.97 0.77
CA GLN A 103 -0.73 22.78 1.76
C GLN A 103 -0.47 24.21 1.29
N LYS A 104 -0.12 24.40 0.02
CA LYS A 104 0.03 25.73 -0.57
C LYS A 104 -1.29 26.49 -0.59
N LEU A 105 -2.39 25.83 -0.96
CA LEU A 105 -3.71 26.43 -0.97
C LEU A 105 -4.16 26.84 0.44
N VAL A 106 -3.98 25.97 1.43
CA VAL A 106 -4.28 26.27 2.84
C VAL A 106 -3.45 27.45 3.35
N SER A 107 -2.18 27.53 2.98
CA SER A 107 -1.31 28.67 3.33
C SER A 107 -1.80 29.98 2.69
N GLN A 108 -2.25 29.93 1.43
CA GLN A 108 -2.83 31.10 0.77
C GLN A 108 -4.15 31.53 1.43
N GLN A 109 -5.01 30.58 1.79
CA GLN A 109 -6.27 30.87 2.49
C GLN A 109 -6.02 31.52 3.85
N HIS A 110 -5.06 31.03 4.65
CA HIS A 110 -4.69 31.66 5.92
C HIS A 110 -4.25 33.11 5.72
N LYS A 111 -3.41 33.38 4.72
CA LYS A 111 -2.97 34.76 4.42
C LYS A 111 -4.14 35.68 4.06
N LEU A 112 -5.10 35.19 3.29
CA LEU A 112 -6.29 35.97 2.91
C LEU A 112 -7.18 36.25 4.14
N ILE A 113 -7.37 35.24 4.99
CA ILE A 113 -8.12 35.38 6.25
C ILE A 113 -7.44 36.41 7.15
N ASP A 114 -6.11 36.36 7.30
CA ASP A 114 -5.37 37.33 8.11
C ASP A 114 -5.52 38.76 7.55
N GLN A 115 -5.47 38.92 6.22
CA GLN A 115 -5.69 40.21 5.56
C GLN A 115 -7.11 40.74 5.78
N GLU A 116 -8.13 39.88 5.67
CA GLU A 116 -9.52 40.24 5.90
C GLU A 116 -9.75 40.64 7.36
N GLN A 117 -9.16 39.93 8.33
CA GLN A 117 -9.22 40.28 9.75
C GLN A 117 -8.59 41.65 10.02
N GLN A 118 -7.41 41.92 9.45
CA GLN A 118 -6.74 43.22 9.60
C GLN A 118 -7.57 44.36 8.99
N LEU A 119 -8.14 44.14 7.80
CA LEU A 119 -9.01 45.12 7.15
C LEU A 119 -10.25 45.39 8.00
N HIS A 120 -10.88 44.34 8.54
CA HIS A 120 -12.07 44.48 9.36
C HIS A 120 -11.80 45.26 10.65
N LEU A 121 -10.65 45.03 11.29
CA LEU A 121 -10.23 45.80 12.47
C LEU A 121 -10.03 47.28 12.12
N ALA A 122 -9.33 47.58 11.03
CA ALA A 122 -9.11 48.95 10.57
C ALA A 122 -10.44 49.66 10.21
N ASP A 123 -11.36 48.96 9.57
CA ASP A 123 -12.69 49.48 9.26
C ASP A 123 -13.50 49.75 10.54
N GLN A 124 -13.46 48.85 11.53
CA GLN A 124 -14.09 49.07 12.82
C GLN A 124 -13.52 50.28 13.57
N GLU A 125 -12.21 50.52 13.50
CA GLU A 125 -11.56 51.70 14.08
C GLU A 125 -12.05 52.98 13.40
N ARG A 126 -12.06 53.02 12.06
CA ARG A 126 -12.57 54.15 11.29
C ARG A 126 -14.05 54.43 11.56
N ILE A 127 -14.87 53.38 11.64
CA ILE A 127 -16.29 53.53 11.98
C ILE A 127 -16.44 54.16 13.37
N LYS A 128 -15.66 53.72 14.37
CA LYS A 128 -15.69 54.33 15.72
C LYS A 128 -15.26 55.80 15.72
N GLU A 129 -14.28 56.18 14.90
CA GLU A 129 -13.87 57.58 14.75
C GLU A 129 -14.99 58.44 14.13
N ILE A 130 -15.71 57.92 13.14
CA ILE A 130 -16.82 58.61 12.48
C ILE A 130 -18.07 58.65 13.37
N GLU A 131 -18.36 57.56 14.09
CA GLU A 131 -19.52 57.45 14.98
C GLU A 131 -19.33 58.18 16.31
N GLN A 132 -18.12 58.65 16.64
CA GLN A 132 -17.94 59.56 17.75
C GLN A 132 -18.63 60.90 17.41
N PRO A 133 -19.78 61.23 18.04
CA PRO A 133 -20.33 62.55 17.88
C PRO A 133 -19.32 63.53 18.44
N GLU A 134 -19.13 64.66 17.78
CA GLU A 134 -18.33 65.80 18.22
C GLU A 134 -18.59 66.13 19.70
N LYS A 135 -17.88 65.46 20.60
CA LYS A 135 -17.78 65.81 22.02
C LYS A 135 -16.49 66.59 22.23
N GLN A 136 -16.24 67.56 21.35
CA GLN A 136 -15.38 68.70 21.68
C GLN A 136 -16.30 69.90 21.93
N ASN A 137 -16.82 69.94 23.16
CA ASN A 137 -17.45 71.14 23.69
C ASN A 137 -16.39 72.23 23.94
N LYS A 138 -16.65 73.41 23.37
CA LYS A 138 -16.51 74.77 23.95
C LYS A 138 -15.19 75.17 24.63
N SER A 139 -14.50 76.13 24.02
CA SER A 139 -14.22 77.48 24.56
C SER A 139 -13.59 78.28 23.42
N THR A 140 -14.08 79.42 22.93
CA THR A 140 -14.16 80.71 23.62
C THR A 140 -14.66 81.76 22.61
N SER A 141 -15.49 82.69 23.11
CA SER A 141 -15.72 84.07 22.64
C SER A 141 -16.83 84.43 21.62
N LYS A 142 -17.79 85.17 22.22
CA LYS A 142 -18.40 86.46 21.79
C LYS A 142 -19.55 86.41 20.78
N GLU A 143 -20.75 86.77 21.29
CA GLU A 143 -21.52 87.97 20.92
C GLU A 143 -22.10 87.81 19.49
N THR A 144 -23.42 87.74 19.27
CA THR A 144 -24.36 88.86 19.37
C THR A 144 -25.76 88.34 19.00
N GLU A 145 -26.76 88.99 19.58
CA GLU A 145 -28.19 89.11 19.26
C GLU A 145 -28.69 88.55 17.91
N GLU A 146 -29.86 87.90 17.90
CA GLU A 146 -31.12 88.45 17.35
C GLU A 146 -32.22 87.38 17.20
N GLU A 147 -33.45 87.87 17.25
CA GLU A 147 -34.72 87.16 17.37
C GLU A 147 -35.22 86.54 16.05
N THR A 148 -36.31 85.78 16.19
CA THR A 148 -37.34 85.45 15.19
C THR A 148 -37.09 84.25 14.25
N THR A 149 -37.86 83.18 14.44
CA THR A 149 -39.06 82.85 13.63
C THR A 149 -39.42 81.37 13.74
N ASN A 150 -40.67 81.17 14.16
CA ASN A 150 -41.48 79.97 14.06
C ASN A 150 -41.41 79.35 12.65
N ASN A 151 -41.11 78.05 12.53
CA ASN A 151 -41.62 77.14 11.49
C ASN A 151 -41.24 75.68 11.84
N GLN A 152 -42.20 74.91 12.36
CA GLN A 152 -42.15 73.45 12.22
C GLN A 152 -42.44 73.06 10.77
N PRO A 153 -41.73 72.05 10.26
CA PRO A 153 -42.36 71.06 9.41
C PRO A 153 -42.26 69.67 10.05
N GLU A 154 -43.40 69.01 10.18
CA GLU A 154 -43.55 67.59 10.53
C GLU A 154 -42.68 66.71 9.61
N GLU A 155 -41.56 66.19 10.12
CA GLU A 155 -40.79 65.16 9.42
C GLU A 155 -41.45 63.79 9.62
N GLN A 156 -42.06 63.30 8.54
CA GLN A 156 -42.62 61.95 8.45
C GLN A 156 -41.60 60.88 8.88
N PRO A 157 -42.03 59.80 9.57
CA PRO A 157 -41.10 58.77 10.01
C PRO A 157 -40.44 58.10 8.80
N LYS A 158 -39.10 58.19 8.72
CA LYS A 158 -38.26 57.59 7.68
C LYS A 158 -38.58 56.09 7.60
N LYS A 159 -39.33 55.68 6.57
CA LYS A 159 -39.61 54.28 6.28
C LYS A 159 -38.29 53.58 5.96
N GLY A 160 -37.80 52.77 6.90
CA GLY A 160 -36.55 52.03 6.78
C GLY A 160 -36.52 51.14 5.53
N PHE A 161 -35.30 50.89 5.05
CA PHE A 161 -34.99 50.17 3.81
C PHE A 161 -35.77 48.85 3.65
N PHE A 162 -35.95 48.12 4.75
CA PHE A 162 -36.70 46.87 4.81
C PHE A 162 -38.19 47.00 4.48
N LYS A 163 -38.83 48.12 4.86
CA LYS A 163 -40.24 48.37 4.55
C LYS A 163 -40.47 48.69 3.07
N ARG A 164 -39.43 49.14 2.35
CA ARG A 164 -39.46 49.33 0.89
C ARG A 164 -39.26 48.03 0.12
N LEU A 165 -38.44 47.11 0.63
CA LEU A 165 -38.12 45.84 -0.06
C LEU A 165 -39.21 44.77 0.13
N PHE A 166 -39.89 44.74 1.27
CA PHE A 166 -40.78 43.63 1.63
C PHE A 166 -42.22 44.07 1.98
N GLY A 167 -42.53 45.35 1.82
CA GLY A 167 -43.78 45.95 2.30
C GLY A 167 -45.00 45.82 1.40
N ASN A 168 -44.89 45.24 0.20
CA ASN A 168 -46.03 45.05 -0.69
C ASN A 168 -46.39 43.56 -0.80
N LYS A 169 -47.38 43.15 0.00
CA LYS A 169 -48.28 42.03 -0.29
C LYS A 169 -49.70 42.56 -0.23
#